data_AF-A0A117V384-F1
#
_entry.id   AF-A0A117V384-F1
#
_cell.length_a   1.000
_cell.length_b   1.000
_cell.length_c   1.000
_cell.angle_alpha   90.00
_cell.angle_beta   90.00
_cell.angle_gamma   90.00
#
_symmetry.space_group_name_H-M   'P 1'
#
loop_
_entity.id
_entity.type
_entity.pdbx_description
1 polymer ?
#
loop_
_entity_poly.entity_id
_entity_poly.type
_entity_poly.pdbx_seq_one_letter_code
_entity_poly.pdbx_strand_id
1 'polypeptide(L)'
;MTRRPTPGDWQAGALRRSTADWPFDWVGDITSGDPIQHDRAFIATVRQSGARPFEEALTNLNVMARAPTLLRLIEDVVHVLDMSDPDHPTFADSAADCLDALLEHEAPLRAILAELRASRPFVPIAS
;
A
#
# COMPACT_ATOMS: atom_id res chain seq x y z
N MET A 1 -8.86 -13.02 -16.79
CA MET A 1 -9.41 -12.77 -15.43
C MET A 1 -8.36 -12.03 -14.62
N THR A 2 -8.47 -10.70 -14.55
CA THR A 2 -7.66 -9.89 -13.63
C THR A 2 -8.19 -10.14 -12.22
N ARG A 3 -7.48 -10.95 -11.44
CA ARG A 3 -7.82 -11.14 -10.02
C ARG A 3 -7.42 -9.86 -9.29
N ARG A 4 -8.41 -9.13 -8.77
CA ARG A 4 -8.17 -8.01 -7.86
C ARG A 4 -7.70 -8.53 -6.50
N PRO A 5 -6.91 -7.75 -5.73
CA PRO A 5 -6.62 -8.08 -4.34
C PRO A 5 -7.90 -8.24 -3.52
N THR A 6 -7.81 -8.96 -2.40
CA THR A 6 -8.90 -9.01 -1.42
C THR A 6 -9.32 -7.59 -1.05
N PRO A 7 -10.62 -7.24 -1.16
CA PRO A 7 -11.09 -5.89 -0.91
C PRO A 7 -10.95 -5.49 0.57
N GLY A 8 -11.11 -4.20 0.83
CA GLY A 8 -11.06 -3.59 2.16
C GLY A 8 -9.69 -3.03 2.52
N ASP A 9 -9.64 -2.33 3.65
CA ASP A 9 -8.40 -1.75 4.16
C ASP A 9 -7.59 -2.84 4.84
N TRP A 10 -6.44 -3.13 4.26
CA TRP A 10 -5.50 -4.07 4.85
C TRP A 10 -4.77 -3.43 6.02
N GLN A 11 -4.55 -4.24 7.05
CA GLN A 11 -3.93 -3.85 8.30
C GLN A 11 -2.83 -4.86 8.63
N ALA A 12 -1.65 -4.33 8.92
CA ALA A 12 -0.56 -5.10 9.48
C ALA A 12 -0.83 -5.38 10.97
N GLY A 13 -0.74 -6.65 11.35
CA GLY A 13 -0.73 -7.08 12.74
C GLY A 13 0.61 -6.82 13.41
N ALA A 14 0.69 -7.13 14.69
CA ALA A 14 1.94 -7.02 15.45
C ALA A 14 2.99 -8.00 14.91
N LEU A 15 4.23 -7.53 14.81
CA LEU A 15 5.38 -8.35 14.44
C LEU A 15 5.91 -9.09 15.67
N ARG A 16 6.09 -10.41 15.54
CA ARG A 16 6.58 -11.30 16.61
C ARG A 16 7.69 -12.20 16.10
N ARG A 17 8.51 -12.75 17.01
CA ARG A 17 9.48 -13.78 16.65
C ARG A 17 8.78 -15.12 16.46
N SER A 18 9.24 -15.94 15.52
CA SER A 18 8.74 -17.31 15.30
C SER A 18 9.15 -18.27 16.43
N THR A 19 10.30 -18.03 17.04
CA THR A 19 10.88 -18.79 18.15
C THR A 19 11.49 -17.83 19.19
N ALA A 20 11.70 -18.32 20.42
CA ALA A 20 12.32 -17.53 21.48
C ALA A 20 13.82 -17.32 21.24
N ASP A 21 14.50 -18.36 20.73
CA ASP A 21 15.95 -18.40 20.55
C ASP A 21 16.35 -18.17 19.09
N TRP A 22 17.61 -17.74 18.91
CA TRP A 22 18.24 -17.65 17.59
C TRP A 22 18.56 -19.05 17.05
N PRO A 23 18.32 -19.33 15.74
CA PRO A 23 17.72 -18.45 14.75
C PRO A 23 16.19 -18.38 14.85
N PHE A 24 15.64 -17.17 14.63
CA PHE A 24 14.21 -16.93 14.52
C PHE A 24 13.89 -16.16 13.23
N ASP A 25 12.59 -16.05 12.91
CA ASP A 25 12.05 -15.18 11.87
C ASP A 25 11.10 -14.15 12.49
N TRP A 26 11.03 -12.96 11.89
CA TRP A 26 9.93 -12.04 12.15
C TRP A 26 8.68 -12.52 11.43
N VAL A 27 7.56 -12.60 12.16
CA VAL A 27 6.27 -13.08 11.67
C VAL A 27 5.21 -12.05 12.01
N GLY A 28 4.42 -11.65 11.02
CA GLY A 28 3.28 -10.75 11.21
C GLY A 28 2.15 -11.13 10.28
N ASP A 29 0.92 -10.97 10.74
CA ASP A 29 -0.28 -11.27 9.96
C ASP A 29 -0.77 -10.01 9.25
N ILE A 30 -1.36 -10.15 8.08
CA ILE A 30 -2.11 -9.09 7.39
C ILE A 30 -3.58 -9.51 7.42
N THR A 31 -4.44 -8.62 7.90
CA THR A 31 -5.89 -8.79 7.86
C THR A 31 -6.52 -7.69 7.01
N SER A 32 -7.69 -7.94 6.43
CA SER A 32 -8.55 -6.90 5.87
C SER A 32 -9.70 -6.67 6.83
N GLY A 33 -10.13 -5.43 6.98
CA GLY A 33 -11.32 -5.08 7.73
C GLY A 33 -12.14 -4.02 7.01
N ASP A 34 -13.46 -4.14 7.12
CA ASP A 34 -14.37 -3.02 6.91
C ASP A 34 -14.74 -2.46 8.30
N PRO A 35 -14.33 -1.22 8.63
CA PRO A 35 -14.64 -0.62 9.93
C PRO A 35 -16.15 -0.47 10.18
N ILE A 36 -16.99 -0.56 9.14
CA ILE A 36 -18.45 -0.48 9.24
C ILE A 36 -19.03 -1.87 9.57
N GLN A 37 -18.56 -2.93 8.90
CA GLN A 37 -19.14 -4.27 9.02
C GLN A 37 -18.55 -5.12 10.15
N HIS A 38 -17.47 -4.65 10.81
CA HIS A 38 -16.77 -5.36 11.90
C HIS A 38 -16.26 -6.77 11.50
N ASP A 39 -16.31 -7.11 10.22
CA ASP A 39 -15.79 -8.37 9.71
C ASP A 39 -14.28 -8.22 9.43
N ARG A 40 -13.50 -9.20 9.87
CA ARG A 40 -12.05 -9.22 9.72
C ARG A 40 -11.66 -10.48 8.96
N ALA A 41 -11.18 -10.31 7.74
CA ALA A 41 -10.68 -11.40 6.93
C ALA A 41 -9.16 -11.55 7.11
N PHE A 42 -8.69 -12.77 7.32
CA PHE A 42 -7.26 -13.08 7.25
C PHE A 42 -6.79 -13.06 5.80
N ILE A 43 -5.68 -12.35 5.51
CA ILE A 43 -5.11 -12.25 4.16
C ILE A 43 -3.89 -13.14 4.03
N ALA A 44 -2.90 -12.94 4.91
CA ALA A 44 -1.63 -13.65 4.83
C ALA A 44 -0.86 -13.59 6.15
N THR A 45 0.06 -14.53 6.33
CA THR A 45 1.16 -14.42 7.29
C THR A 45 2.44 -14.13 6.53
N VAL A 46 3.12 -13.05 6.89
CA VAL A 46 4.39 -12.65 6.31
C VAL A 46 5.52 -13.13 7.23
N ARG A 47 6.53 -13.76 6.63
CA ARG A 47 7.71 -14.27 7.33
C ARG A 47 8.97 -13.64 6.75
N GLN A 48 9.79 -13.06 7.61
CA GLN A 48 11.03 -12.37 7.23
C GLN A 48 12.17 -12.89 8.10
N SER A 49 13.38 -12.98 7.56
CA SER A 49 14.56 -13.40 8.30
C SER A 49 14.74 -12.58 9.58
N GLY A 50 14.97 -13.25 10.72
CA GLY A 50 15.25 -12.59 11.99
C GLY A 50 16.59 -11.87 12.03
N ALA A 51 17.45 -12.06 11.01
CA ALA A 51 18.68 -11.28 10.86
C ALA A 51 18.39 -9.80 10.52
N ARG A 52 17.18 -9.49 10.03
CA ARG A 52 16.77 -8.11 9.73
C ARG A 52 16.51 -7.34 11.03
N PRO A 53 16.85 -6.03 11.06
CA PRO A 53 16.39 -5.14 12.12
C PRO A 53 14.86 -5.17 12.26
N PHE A 54 14.36 -5.08 13.50
CA PHE A 54 12.92 -5.10 13.77
C PHE A 54 12.16 -4.02 13.00
N GLU A 55 12.66 -2.78 13.00
CA GLU A 55 12.04 -1.65 12.32
C GLU A 55 11.93 -1.85 10.80
N GLU A 56 12.95 -2.46 10.18
CA GLU A 56 12.91 -2.81 8.76
C GLU A 56 11.83 -3.87 8.49
N ALA A 57 11.77 -4.91 9.32
CA ALA A 57 10.78 -5.97 9.15
C ALA A 57 9.35 -5.46 9.40
N LEU A 58 9.14 -4.61 10.41
CA LEU A 58 7.85 -3.98 10.68
C LEU A 58 7.43 -3.08 9.52
N THR A 59 8.36 -2.28 9.02
CA THR A 59 8.15 -1.43 7.85
C THR A 59 7.70 -2.24 6.63
N ASN A 60 8.42 -3.30 6.28
CA ASN A 60 8.07 -4.14 5.14
C ASN A 60 6.64 -4.70 5.25
N LEU A 61 6.24 -5.13 6.46
CA LEU A 61 4.89 -5.61 6.73
C LEU A 61 3.84 -4.50 6.52
N ASN A 62 4.10 -3.29 7.04
CA ASN A 62 3.21 -2.15 6.88
C ASN A 62 3.05 -1.75 5.39
N VAL A 63 4.15 -1.75 4.62
CA VAL A 63 4.10 -1.47 3.18
C VAL A 63 3.25 -2.48 2.44
N MET A 64 3.37 -3.78 2.75
CA MET A 64 2.53 -4.82 2.14
C MET A 64 1.04 -4.60 2.45
N ALA A 65 0.70 -4.15 3.66
CA ALA A 65 -0.67 -3.80 4.03
C ALA A 65 -1.22 -2.55 3.28
N ARG A 66 -0.39 -1.78 2.58
CA ARG A 66 -0.87 -0.65 1.74
C ARG A 66 -1.23 -1.03 0.31
N ALA A 67 -1.02 -2.29 -0.10
CA ALA A 67 -1.18 -2.71 -1.49
C ALA A 67 -2.57 -2.38 -2.10
N PRO A 68 -3.71 -2.62 -1.42
CA PRO A 68 -5.02 -2.28 -1.99
C PRO A 68 -5.23 -0.77 -2.16
N THR A 69 -4.80 0.03 -1.18
CA THR A 69 -4.91 1.49 -1.23
C THR A 69 -4.07 2.07 -2.37
N LEU A 70 -2.84 1.57 -2.54
CA LEU A 70 -1.95 1.95 -3.64
C LEU A 70 -2.56 1.58 -4.99
N LEU A 71 -3.11 0.36 -5.13
CA LEU A 71 -3.73 -0.06 -6.37
C LEU A 71 -4.93 0.82 -6.73
N ARG A 72 -5.81 1.12 -5.76
CA ARG A 72 -6.97 2.00 -5.98
C ARG A 72 -6.53 3.38 -6.48
N LEU A 73 -5.54 4.00 -5.83
CA LEU A 73 -5.06 5.32 -6.26
C LEU A 73 -4.43 5.28 -7.66
N ILE A 74 -3.74 4.20 -8.02
CA ILE A 74 -3.23 4.03 -9.38
C ILE A 74 -4.38 3.88 -10.38
N GLU A 75 -5.41 3.09 -10.05
CA GLU A 75 -6.60 2.95 -10.89
C GLU A 75 -7.32 4.29 -11.08
N ASP A 76 -7.47 5.09 -10.02
CA ASP A 76 -8.09 6.42 -10.07
C ASP A 76 -7.29 7.39 -10.94
N VAL A 77 -5.95 7.43 -10.79
CA VAL A 77 -5.08 8.28 -11.61
C VAL A 77 -5.12 7.86 -13.09
N VAL A 78 -5.08 6.55 -13.37
CA VAL A 78 -5.21 6.04 -14.76
C VAL A 78 -6.55 6.46 -15.36
N HIS A 79 -7.63 6.37 -14.59
CA HIS A 79 -8.95 6.80 -15.06
C HIS A 79 -8.97 8.28 -15.47
N VAL A 80 -8.32 9.16 -14.71
CA VAL A 80 -8.26 10.58 -15.09
C VAL A 80 -7.37 10.82 -16.32
N LEU A 81 -6.29 10.05 -16.48
CA LEU A 81 -5.48 10.08 -17.70
C LEU A 81 -6.30 9.63 -18.92
N ASP A 82 -7.09 8.58 -18.79
CA ASP A 82 -8.01 8.08 -19.83
C ASP A 82 -9.09 9.13 -20.19
N MET A 83 -9.55 9.95 -19.24
CA MET A 83 -10.46 11.07 -19.54
C MET A 83 -9.78 12.24 -20.25
N SER A 84 -8.45 12.33 -20.17
CA SER A 84 -7.66 13.41 -20.78
C SER A 84 -7.17 13.09 -22.19
N ASP A 85 -7.34 11.85 -22.67
CA ASP A 85 -6.92 11.39 -23.99
C ASP A 85 -8.07 11.54 -25.02
N PRO A 86 -7.95 12.41 -26.03
CA PRO A 86 -8.97 12.60 -27.07
C PRO A 86 -9.34 11.34 -27.86
N ASP A 87 -8.42 10.37 -27.93
CA ASP A 87 -8.62 9.12 -28.64
C ASP A 87 -9.27 8.04 -27.75
N HIS A 88 -9.43 8.30 -26.45
CA HIS A 88 -9.99 7.34 -25.51
C HIS A 88 -11.53 7.44 -25.42
N PRO A 89 -12.28 6.31 -25.33
CA PRO A 89 -13.75 6.33 -25.28
C PRO A 89 -14.37 7.10 -24.12
N THR A 90 -13.61 7.39 -23.06
CA THR A 90 -14.06 8.15 -21.88
C THR A 90 -13.58 9.60 -21.89
N PHE A 91 -13.08 10.10 -23.02
CA PHE A 91 -12.60 11.47 -23.14
C PHE A 91 -13.62 12.49 -22.65
N ALA A 92 -13.17 13.40 -21.78
CA ALA A 92 -13.93 14.55 -21.34
C ALA A 92 -13.34 15.82 -21.98
N ASP A 93 -14.17 16.59 -22.69
CA ASP A 93 -13.78 17.85 -23.36
C ASP A 93 -13.61 19.03 -22.37
N SER A 94 -13.08 18.74 -21.18
CA SER A 94 -12.84 19.71 -20.11
C SER A 94 -11.56 19.35 -19.37
N ALA A 95 -10.45 19.95 -19.82
CA ALA A 95 -9.15 19.83 -19.17
C ALA A 95 -9.15 20.37 -17.73
N ALA A 96 -10.06 21.29 -17.40
CA ALA A 96 -10.24 21.81 -16.04
C ALA A 96 -10.80 20.72 -15.11
N ASP A 97 -11.84 20.00 -15.55
CA ASP A 97 -12.44 18.93 -14.74
C ASP A 97 -11.47 17.75 -14.56
N CYS A 98 -10.66 17.44 -15.57
CA CYS A 98 -9.60 16.43 -15.44
C CYS A 98 -8.50 16.87 -14.45
N LEU A 99 -8.12 18.15 -14.46
CA LEU A 99 -7.15 18.68 -13.51
C LEU A 99 -7.69 18.66 -12.08
N ASP A 100 -8.94 19.07 -11.87
CA ASP A 100 -9.58 19.04 -10.56
C ASP A 100 -9.66 17.60 -10.01
N ALA A 101 -10.04 16.63 -10.86
CA ALA A 101 -10.05 15.22 -10.49
C ALA A 101 -8.66 14.68 -10.09
N LEU A 102 -7.58 15.08 -10.80
CA LEU A 102 -6.21 14.71 -10.38
C LEU A 102 -5.83 15.30 -9.03
N LEU A 103 -6.22 16.56 -8.78
CA LEU A 103 -5.88 17.28 -7.55
C LEU A 103 -6.56 16.67 -6.32
N GLU A 104 -7.74 16.06 -6.46
CA GLU A 104 -8.39 15.30 -5.37
C GLU A 104 -7.53 14.14 -4.85
N HIS A 105 -6.68 13.56 -5.70
CA HIS A 105 -5.81 12.45 -5.34
C HIS A 105 -4.42 12.89 -4.82
N GLU A 106 -4.07 14.18 -4.92
CA GLU A 106 -2.75 14.68 -4.54
C GLU A 106 -2.43 14.45 -3.05
N ALA A 107 -3.34 14.85 -2.15
CA ALA A 107 -3.11 14.74 -0.71
C ALA A 107 -2.99 13.27 -0.24
N PRO A 108 -3.88 12.33 -0.66
CA PRO A 108 -3.70 10.90 -0.40
C PRO A 108 -2.36 10.34 -0.90
N LEU A 109 -1.96 10.69 -2.13
CA LEU A 109 -0.69 10.24 -2.70
C LEU A 109 0.51 10.77 -1.89
N ARG A 110 0.48 12.05 -1.51
CA ARG A 110 1.53 12.65 -0.66
C ARG A 110 1.61 11.99 0.71
N ALA A 111 0.48 11.68 1.34
CA ALA A 111 0.45 11.00 2.63
C ALA A 111 1.11 9.61 2.54
N ILE A 112 0.74 8.81 1.55
CA ILE A 112 1.34 7.48 1.34
C ILE A 112 2.84 7.61 1.02
N LEU A 113 3.24 8.55 0.16
CA LEU A 113 4.65 8.77 -0.12
C LEU A 113 5.44 9.22 1.11
N ALA A 114 4.86 10.03 1.98
CA ALA A 114 5.48 10.43 3.24
C ALA A 114 5.67 9.22 4.17
N GLU A 115 4.65 8.37 4.32
CA GLU A 115 4.72 7.11 5.09
C GLU A 115 5.82 6.18 4.52
N LEU A 116 5.85 5.99 3.20
CA LEU A 116 6.86 5.15 2.52
C LEU A 116 8.28 5.73 2.60
N ARG A 117 8.43 7.06 2.66
CA ARG A 117 9.74 7.72 2.80
C ARG A 117 10.26 7.68 4.23
N ALA A 118 9.38 7.91 5.22
CA ALA A 118 9.73 7.73 6.63
C ALA A 118 10.15 6.28 6.94
N SER A 119 9.64 5.35 6.13
CA SER A 119 9.93 3.92 6.14
C SER A 119 11.25 3.53 5.44
N ARG A 120 11.90 4.41 4.67
CA ARG A 120 13.16 4.05 4.01
C ARG A 120 14.32 4.07 5.01
N PRO A 121 15.09 2.98 5.19
CA PRO A 121 16.37 3.09 5.86
C PRO A 121 17.27 4.04 5.05
N PHE A 122 17.91 4.98 5.74
CA PHE A 122 18.97 5.80 5.18
C PHE A 122 20.08 4.88 4.68
N VAL A 123 20.23 4.76 3.36
CA VAL A 123 21.41 4.17 2.74
C VAL A 123 22.35 5.33 2.43
N PRO A 124 23.44 5.53 3.18
CA PRO A 124 24.47 6.45 2.72
C PRO A 124 25.02 5.88 1.42
N ILE A 125 24.92 6.65 0.34
CA ILE A 125 25.66 6.35 -0.87
C ILE A 125 27.13 6.55 -0.49
N ALA A 126 27.88 5.46 -0.37
CA ALA A 126 29.33 5.53 -0.21
C ALA A 126 29.90 6.07 -1.54
N SER A 127 30.45 7.29 -1.47
CA SER A 127 31.30 7.87 -2.51
C SER A 127 32.69 7.27 -2.47
#